data_AF-A0A7W7YAN0-F1
#
_entry.id   AF-A0A7W7YAN0-F1
#
_cell.length_a   1.000
_cell.length_b   1.000
_cell.length_c   1.000
_cell.angle_alpha   90.00
_cell.angle_beta   90.00
_cell.angle_gamma   90.00
#
_symmetry.space_group_name_H-M   'P 1'
#
loop_
_entity.id
_entity.type
_entity.pdbx_description
1 polymer ?
#
loop_
_entity_poly.entity_id
_entity_poly.type
_entity_poly.pdbx_seq_one_letter_code
_entity_poly.pdbx_strand_id
1 'polypeptide(L)' 'MTIALEQIRQMPVVQRIQLVEDIWDSMVAEDVDFPLSSAQLAELDERRAAMAADSSIGIPWAEAKARLLAGQ' A
#
# COMPACT_ATOMS: atom_id res chain seq x y z
N MET A 1 9.02 -10.33 21.35
CA MET A 1 9.96 -10.89 20.36
C MET A 1 10.73 -9.75 19.72
N THR A 2 12.05 -9.76 19.78
CA THR A 2 12.87 -8.75 19.13
C THR A 2 12.99 -9.13 17.65
N ILE A 3 12.39 -8.34 16.75
CA ILE A 3 12.66 -8.49 15.33
C ILE A 3 14.14 -8.17 15.13
N ALA A 4 14.90 -9.11 14.58
CA ALA A 4 16.30 -8.90 14.27
C ALA A 4 16.43 -8.07 12.99
N LEU A 5 16.04 -6.80 13.07
CA LEU A 5 16.10 -5.83 11.96
C LEU A 5 17.49 -5.78 11.33
N GLU A 6 18.53 -6.01 12.13
CA GLU A 6 19.90 -6.08 11.60
C GLU A 6 20.10 -7.27 10.67
N GLN A 7 19.58 -8.46 11.01
CA GLN A 7 19.65 -9.63 10.13
C GLN A 7 18.88 -9.39 8.83
N ILE A 8 17.71 -8.76 8.90
CA ILE A 8 16.92 -8.39 7.71
C ILE A 8 17.71 -7.42 6.84
N ARG A 9 18.38 -6.41 7.41
CA ARG A 9 19.20 -5.45 6.65
C ARG A 9 20.35 -6.10 5.91
N GLN A 10 20.94 -7.16 6.46
CA GLN A 10 22.03 -7.91 5.81
C GLN A 10 21.55 -8.81 4.65
N MET A 11 20.23 -9.04 4.50
CA MET A 11 19.69 -9.80 3.38
C MET A 11 19.82 -9.03 2.05
N PRO A 12 20.00 -9.73 0.92
CA PRO A 12 19.84 -9.15 -0.41
C PRO A 12 18.48 -8.45 -0.55
N VAL A 13 18.44 -7.34 -1.28
CA VAL A 13 17.23 -6.51 -1.46
C VAL A 13 16.03 -7.35 -1.90
N VAL A 14 16.23 -8.29 -2.83
CA VAL A 14 15.16 -9.16 -3.34
C VAL A 14 14.54 -10.03 -2.24
N GLN A 15 15.35 -10.55 -1.31
CA GLN A 15 14.84 -11.35 -0.19
C GLN A 15 14.10 -10.48 0.82
N ARG A 16 14.52 -9.22 1.01
CA ARG A 16 13.78 -8.28 1.86
C ARG A 16 12.42 -7.92 1.28
N ILE A 17 12.34 -7.75 -0.04
CA ILE A 17 11.07 -7.50 -0.74
C ILE A 17 10.15 -8.72 -0.55
N GLN A 18 10.65 -9.93 -0.82
CA GLN A 18 9.87 -11.15 -0.62
C GLN A 18 9.39 -11.30 0.82
N LEU A 19 10.26 -11.04 1.81
CA LEU A 19 9.88 -11.11 3.22
C LEU A 19 8.78 -10.11 3.57
N VAL A 20 8.80 -8.90 3.00
CA VAL A 20 7.72 -7.91 3.20
C VAL A 20 6.41 -8.41 2.60
N GLU A 21 6.45 -9.04 1.43
CA GLU A 21 5.29 -9.66 0.78
C GLU A 21 4.74 -10.82 1.62
N ASP A 22 5.60 -11.75 2.06
CA ASP A 22 5.20 -12.91 2.88
C ASP A 22 4.56 -12.48 4.22
N ILE A 23 5.09 -11.43 4.85
CA ILE A 23 4.51 -10.86 6.08
C ILE A 23 3.15 -10.21 5.78
N TRP A 24 3.04 -9.49 4.67
CA TRP A 24 1.79 -8.87 4.26
C TRP A 24 0.71 -9.92 4.00
N ASP A 25 1.05 -11.00 3.31
CA ASP A 25 0.16 -12.12 3.04
C ASP A 25 -0.26 -12.84 4.31
N SER A 26 0.64 -12.95 5.32
CA SER A 26 0.29 -13.55 6.60
C SER A 26 -0.78 -12.75 7.35
N MET A 27 -0.73 -11.41 7.29
CA MET A 27 -1.73 -10.55 7.93
C MET A 27 -3.12 -10.72 7.31
N VAL A 28 -3.19 -10.91 5.99
CA VAL A 28 -4.46 -11.23 5.30
C VAL A 28 -4.96 -12.61 5.73
N ALA A 29 -4.07 -13.60 5.85
CA ALA A 29 -4.42 -14.94 6.31
C ALA A 29 -4.86 -15.00 7.78
N GLU A 30 -4.40 -14.06 8.60
CA GLU A 30 -4.77 -13.91 10.02
C GLU A 30 -6.11 -13.19 10.23
N ASP A 31 -6.80 -12.79 9.14
CA ASP A 31 -8.11 -12.10 9.15
C ASP A 31 -8.09 -10.86 10.07
N VAL A 32 -7.00 -10.10 10.02
CA VAL A 32 -6.86 -8.85 10.76
C VAL A 32 -7.86 -7.85 10.18
N ASP A 33 -9.00 -7.69 10.86
CA ASP A 33 -10.05 -6.77 10.44
C ASP A 33 -9.60 -5.32 10.62
N PHE A 34 -9.69 -4.56 9.53
CA PHE A 34 -9.50 -3.11 9.51
C PHE A 34 -10.83 -2.46 9.11
N PRO A 35 -11.82 -2.42 10.02
CA PRO A 35 -13.15 -1.95 9.67
C PRO A 35 -13.08 -0.46 9.33
N LEU A 36 -13.48 -0.14 8.11
CA LEU A 36 -13.63 1.24 7.67
C LEU A 36 -14.94 1.81 8.25
N SER A 37 -14.89 3.07 8.69
CA SER A 37 -16.10 3.80 9.03
C SER A 37 -17.00 3.97 7.80
N SER A 38 -18.30 4.15 8.01
CA SER A 38 -19.25 4.41 6.91
C SER A 38 -18.84 5.60 6.05
N ALA A 39 -18.23 6.63 6.65
CA ALA A 39 -17.74 7.80 5.93
C ALA A 39 -16.53 7.49 5.03
N GLN A 40 -15.61 6.64 5.49
CA GLN A 40 -14.46 6.21 4.68
C GLN A 40 -14.89 5.30 3.52
N LEU A 41 -15.86 4.40 3.75
CA LEU A 41 -16.43 3.57 2.69
C LEU A 41 -17.11 4.42 1.62
N ALA A 42 -17.94 5.39 2.03
CA ALA A 42 -18.63 6.28 1.11
C ALA A 42 -17.65 7.09 0.25
N GLU A 43 -16.57 7.63 0.85
CA GLU A 43 -15.53 8.35 0.13
C GLU A 43 -14.83 7.47 -0.92
N LEU A 44 -14.51 6.22 -0.58
CA LEU A 44 -13.88 5.29 -1.51
C LEU A 44 -14.79 4.97 -2.69
N ASP A 45 -16.08 4.74 -2.43
CA ASP A 45 -17.04 4.43 -3.49
C ASP A 45 -17.30 5.64 -4.40
N GLU A 46 -17.36 6.85 -3.86
CA GLU A 46 -17.46 8.09 -4.64
C GLU A 46 -16.24 8.26 -5.56
N ARG A 47 -15.02 8.14 -5.02
CA ARG A 47 -13.79 8.26 -5.83
C ARG A 47 -13.69 7.21 -6.91
N ARG A 48 -14.13 5.98 -6.62
CA ARG A 48 -14.14 4.88 -7.59
C ARG A 48 -15.13 5.16 -8.73
N ALA A 49 -16.33 5.63 -8.40
CA ALA A 49 -17.34 6.00 -9.37
C ALA A 49 -16.87 7.18 -10.25
N ALA A 50 -16.25 8.20 -9.64
CA ALA A 50 -15.65 9.30 -10.37
C ALA A 50 -14.61 8.79 -11.36
N MET A 51 -13.63 7.99 -10.91
CA MET A 51 -12.56 7.45 -11.77
C MET A 51 -13.09 6.59 -12.93
N ALA A 52 -14.19 5.87 -12.71
CA ALA A 52 -14.84 5.09 -13.76
C ALA A 52 -15.54 5.98 -14.80
N ALA A 53 -16.09 7.12 -14.38
CA ALA A 53 -16.75 8.09 -15.26
C ALA A 53 -15.76 8.97 -16.03
N ASP A 54 -14.63 9.30 -15.39
CA ASP A 54 -13.56 10.10 -15.97
C ASP A 54 -12.21 9.52 -15.55
N SER A 55 -11.44 9.03 -16.52
CA SER A 55 -10.10 8.47 -16.23
C SER A 55 -9.02 9.55 -16.11
N SER A 56 -9.33 10.82 -16.44
CA SER A 56 -8.37 11.93 -16.43
C SER A 56 -8.14 12.57 -15.05
N ILE A 57 -8.99 12.24 -14.07
CA ILE A 57 -8.80 12.64 -12.66
C ILE A 57 -7.67 11.91 -11.97
N GLY A 58 -7.20 10.79 -12.54
CA GLY A 58 -5.97 10.14 -12.11
C GLY A 58 -4.73 10.80 -12.73
N ILE A 59 -3.60 10.69 -12.04
CA ILE A 59 -2.30 10.99 -12.64
C ILE A 59 -1.56 9.69 -12.98
N PRO A 60 -0.75 9.65 -14.05
CA PRO A 60 0.10 8.51 -14.35
C PRO A 60 1.02 8.18 -13.17
N TRP A 61 1.30 6.89 -12.96
CA TRP A 61 2.19 6.44 -11.89
C TRP A 61 3.55 7.14 -11.89
N ALA A 62 4.11 7.41 -13.07
CA ALA A 62 5.39 8.13 -13.19
C ALA A 62 5.32 9.53 -12.57
N GLU A 63 4.19 10.23 -12.73
CA GLU A 63 3.97 11.55 -12.14
C GLU A 63 3.74 11.45 -10.62
N ALA A 64 2.89 10.51 -10.17
CA ALA A 64 2.68 10.28 -8.74
C ALA A 64 4.00 9.97 -8.02
N LYS A 65 4.82 9.09 -8.58
CA LYS A 65 6.14 8.74 -8.07
C LYS A 65 7.08 9.94 -8.03
N ALA A 66 7.08 10.78 -9.07
CA ALA A 66 7.89 11.99 -9.10
C ALA A 66 7.53 12.95 -7.96
N ARG A 67 6.23 13.15 -7.68
CA ARG A 67 5.75 14.00 -6.57
C ARG A 67 6.19 13.46 -5.21
N LEU A 68 6.01 12.15 -4.97
CA LEU A 68 6.43 11.49 -3.72
C LEU A 68 7.94 11.62 -3.45
N LEU A 69 8.76 11.48 -4.50
CA LEU A 69 10.21 11.61 -4.40
C LEU A 69 10.67 13.08 -4.26
N ALA A 70 9.87 14.03 -4.74
CA ALA A 70 10.11 15.46 -4.57
C ALA A 70 9.82 15.95 -3.13
N GLY A 71 9.27 15.09 -2.26
CA GLY A 71 8.99 15.42 -0.86
C GLY A 71 7.81 16.38 -0.68
N GLN A 72 6.91 16.46 -1.65
CA GLN A 72 5.63 17.18 -1.54
C GLN A 72 4.55 16.34 -0.87
#